data_AF-A0A3D5ANG1-F1
#
_entry.id   AF-A0A3D5ANG1-F1
#
_cell.length_a   1.000
_cell.length_b   1.000
_cell.length_c   1.000
_cell.angle_alpha   90.00
_cell.angle_beta   90.00
_cell.angle_gamma   90.00
#
_symmetry.space_group_name_H-M   'P 1'
#
loop_
_entity.id
_entity.type
_entity.pdbx_description
1 polymer ?
#
loop_
_entity_poly.entity_id
_entity_poly.type
_entity_poly.pdbx_seq_one_letter_code
_entity_poly.pdbx_strand_id
1 'polypeptide(L)'
;MKTLTSAEHAAALACRDLTDPAEGPHAIQLVIDRLETHLAHVWGVPVRRDPGPRIVAVADNYDQLGYTPDAATRDSRYSRYLDARTMLRSHTTARIPHLLPTVGSEVLLSVPGICYRRDSIDRQHSATPHQLDLWRVRRAGPALTEADLEQMAGLVVGAVLPGRRWWTVPSQHPYTLAGREIYVDDGEDGVEIGECGLAHPRLLHAAGRPTCTGLAMGLGLDRILMLAKGVTDIRLLRSNDQRVAVQMLLDLEPYQPISATPATVRDLSIAMASDMDLELIGDQVRSILGRSADAVEDVKILQRTSYDALPAAAIARMGMHPGQDNILLRLVLRHPTRTLTASEGNAIRDTAYLGLHQGVAQEWAGRVTT
;
A
#
# COMPACT_ATOMS: atom_id res chain seq x y z
N MET A 1 -9.84 12.98 15.49
CA MET A 1 -9.19 11.87 14.76
C MET A 1 -10.27 10.90 14.33
N LYS A 2 -10.38 10.59 13.04
CA LYS A 2 -11.35 9.61 12.53
C LYS A 2 -10.85 8.19 12.86
N THR A 3 -11.67 7.40 13.54
CA THR A 3 -11.37 5.99 13.85
C THR A 3 -12.17 5.05 12.96
N LEU A 4 -11.71 3.81 12.83
CA LEU A 4 -12.45 2.76 12.13
C LEU A 4 -13.73 2.39 12.89
N THR A 5 -14.79 2.15 12.13
CA THR A 5 -15.98 1.44 12.61
C THR A 5 -15.66 -0.05 12.83
N SER A 6 -16.49 -0.75 13.60
CA SER A 6 -16.32 -2.19 13.83
C SER A 6 -16.37 -3.01 12.53
N ALA A 7 -17.18 -2.60 11.56
CA ALA A 7 -17.27 -3.25 10.26
C ALA A 7 -16.01 -3.05 9.42
N GLU A 8 -15.47 -1.83 9.37
CA GLU A 8 -14.21 -1.54 8.67
C GLU A 8 -13.03 -2.28 9.30
N HIS A 9 -13.00 -2.35 10.64
CA HIS A 9 -11.98 -3.10 11.37
C HIS A 9 -12.05 -4.61 11.04
N ALA A 10 -13.23 -5.22 11.11
CA ALA A 10 -13.40 -6.63 10.77
C ALA A 10 -13.03 -6.93 9.31
N ALA A 11 -13.43 -6.07 8.37
CA ALA A 11 -13.09 -6.20 6.96
C ALA A 11 -11.57 -6.13 6.71
N ALA A 12 -10.88 -5.20 7.39
CA ALA A 12 -9.44 -5.07 7.28
C ALA A 12 -8.68 -6.30 7.79
N LEU A 13 -9.13 -6.89 8.90
CA LEU A 13 -8.51 -8.10 9.45
C LEU A 13 -8.87 -9.37 8.66
N ALA A 14 -10.00 -9.39 7.97
CA ALA A 14 -10.37 -10.49 7.08
C ALA A 14 -9.55 -10.53 5.78
N CYS A 15 -8.82 -9.46 5.46
CA CYS A 15 -7.94 -9.44 4.29
C CYS A 15 -6.78 -10.42 4.49
N ARG A 16 -6.62 -11.33 3.51
CA ARG A 16 -5.53 -12.32 3.50
C ARG A 16 -4.17 -11.63 3.46
N ASP A 17 -3.28 -12.00 4.37
CA ASP A 17 -1.85 -11.64 4.32
C ASP A 17 -1.13 -12.66 3.44
N LEU A 18 -0.72 -12.24 2.25
CA LEU A 18 -0.02 -13.09 1.29
C LEU A 18 1.40 -13.46 1.73
N THR A 19 1.93 -12.79 2.76
CA THR A 19 3.23 -13.13 3.35
C THR A 19 3.14 -14.26 4.38
N ASP A 20 1.94 -14.59 4.88
CA ASP A 20 1.73 -15.59 5.92
C ASP A 20 1.40 -16.97 5.32
N PRO A 21 2.29 -17.97 5.45
CA PRO A 21 2.03 -19.33 4.97
C PRO A 21 0.83 -19.99 5.66
N ALA A 22 0.47 -19.58 6.89
CA ALA A 22 -0.71 -20.09 7.59
C ALA A 22 -2.02 -19.66 6.92
N GLU A 23 -1.99 -18.56 6.16
CA GLU A 23 -3.10 -18.09 5.33
C GLU A 23 -3.03 -18.65 3.90
N GLY A 24 -2.14 -19.61 3.64
CA GLY A 24 -2.00 -20.35 2.38
C GLY A 24 -0.78 -19.91 1.56
N PRO A 25 -0.33 -20.75 0.60
CA PRO A 25 0.84 -20.47 -0.22
C PRO A 25 0.63 -19.27 -1.15
N HIS A 26 1.71 -18.52 -1.40
CA HIS A 26 1.73 -17.44 -2.37
C HIS A 26 3.16 -17.10 -2.83
N ALA A 27 3.34 -16.67 -4.08
CA ALA A 27 4.64 -16.34 -4.67
C ALA A 27 5.38 -15.18 -3.97
N ILE A 28 4.66 -14.32 -3.23
CA ILE A 28 5.28 -13.30 -2.35
C ILE A 28 6.21 -13.95 -1.32
N GLN A 29 5.86 -15.14 -0.81
CA GLN A 29 6.67 -15.86 0.19
C GLN A 29 8.03 -16.25 -0.40
N LEU A 30 8.06 -16.59 -1.70
CA LEU A 30 9.31 -16.91 -2.41
C LEU A 30 10.22 -15.69 -2.55
N VAL A 31 9.65 -14.50 -2.73
CA VAL A 31 10.42 -13.24 -2.74
C VAL A 31 11.09 -13.03 -1.39
N ILE A 32 10.36 -13.20 -0.30
CA ILE A 32 10.88 -13.08 1.08
C ILE A 32 11.99 -14.10 1.32
N ASP A 33 11.73 -15.38 1.06
CA ASP A 33 12.67 -16.48 1.30
C ASP A 33 13.98 -16.28 0.50
N ARG A 34 13.88 -15.80 -0.73
CA ARG A 34 15.03 -15.52 -1.60
C ARG A 34 15.88 -14.38 -1.07
N LEU A 35 15.25 -13.29 -0.63
CA LEU A 35 15.95 -12.15 -0.04
C LEU A 35 16.65 -12.54 1.25
N GLU A 36 15.93 -13.19 2.17
CA GLU A 36 16.48 -13.63 3.45
C GLU A 36 17.65 -14.60 3.26
N THR A 37 17.48 -15.62 2.43
CA THR A 37 18.53 -16.62 2.17
C THR A 37 19.76 -15.99 1.53
N HIS A 38 19.56 -15.13 0.53
CA HIS A 38 20.65 -14.48 -0.19
C HIS A 38 21.46 -13.56 0.72
N LEU A 39 20.79 -12.67 1.46
CA LEU A 39 21.46 -11.72 2.35
C LEU A 39 22.14 -12.42 3.52
N ALA A 40 21.49 -13.41 4.14
CA ALA A 40 22.08 -14.19 5.22
C ALA A 40 23.34 -14.92 4.77
N HIS A 41 23.31 -15.51 3.57
CA HIS A 41 24.47 -16.18 2.99
C HIS A 41 25.63 -15.22 2.73
N VAL A 42 25.37 -14.10 2.06
CA VAL A 42 26.41 -13.10 1.72
C VAL A 42 27.05 -12.49 2.96
N TRP A 43 26.26 -12.26 4.01
CA TRP A 43 26.74 -11.61 5.23
C TRP A 43 27.21 -12.58 6.32
N GLY A 44 26.87 -13.87 6.22
CA GLY A 44 27.16 -14.87 7.25
C GLY A 44 26.45 -14.60 8.57
N VAL A 45 25.22 -14.06 8.52
CA VAL A 45 24.45 -13.67 9.72
C VAL A 45 23.14 -14.44 9.82
N PRO A 46 22.65 -14.75 11.03
CA PRO A 46 21.35 -15.38 11.19
C PRO A 46 20.22 -14.42 10.80
N VAL A 47 19.17 -14.98 10.22
CA VAL A 47 17.89 -14.29 10.00
C VAL A 47 17.00 -14.51 11.21
N ARG A 48 16.36 -13.43 11.67
CA ARG A 48 15.27 -13.51 12.64
C ARG A 48 14.03 -12.90 12.02
N ARG A 49 13.16 -13.77 11.49
CA ARG A 49 11.85 -13.41 10.96
C ARG A 49 10.85 -13.23 12.10
N ASP A 50 10.26 -12.05 12.22
CA ASP A 50 9.21 -11.74 13.19
C ASP A 50 8.22 -10.76 12.53
N PRO A 51 7.11 -11.27 11.95
CA PRO A 51 6.14 -10.42 11.27
C PRO A 51 5.36 -9.51 12.24
N GLY A 52 5.32 -9.84 13.53
CA GLY A 52 4.55 -9.08 14.52
C GLY A 52 3.02 -9.04 14.28
N PRO A 53 2.29 -8.34 15.15
CA PRO A 53 0.85 -8.18 15.01
C PRO A 53 0.47 -7.14 13.93
N ARG A 54 -0.73 -7.28 13.36
CA ARG A 54 -1.33 -6.31 12.45
C ARG A 54 -1.80 -5.04 13.16
N ILE A 55 -2.29 -5.18 14.41
CA ILE A 55 -2.66 -4.08 15.29
C ILE A 55 -1.46 -3.73 16.16
N VAL A 56 -1.04 -2.47 16.13
CA VAL A 56 0.15 -1.98 16.81
C VAL A 56 -0.17 -0.73 17.62
N ALA A 57 0.69 -0.40 18.57
CA ALA A 57 0.59 0.89 19.25
C ALA A 57 1.00 2.01 18.28
N VAL A 58 0.30 3.15 18.34
CA VAL A 58 0.68 4.38 17.62
C VAL A 58 2.12 4.79 17.97
N ALA A 59 2.54 4.53 19.21
CA ALA A 59 3.91 4.78 19.66
C ALA A 59 4.96 3.95 18.93
N ASP A 60 4.65 2.70 18.56
CA ASP A 60 5.58 1.83 17.84
C ASP A 60 5.60 2.17 16.34
N ASN A 61 4.42 2.48 15.79
CA ASN A 61 4.29 2.84 14.38
C ASN A 61 4.90 4.22 14.07
N TYR A 62 4.88 5.16 15.01
CA TYR A 62 5.31 6.54 14.75
C TYR A 62 6.29 7.11 15.76
N ASP A 63 5.89 7.20 17.04
CA ASP A 63 6.61 8.04 18.01
C ASP A 63 8.05 7.55 18.24
N GLN A 64 8.24 6.24 18.43
CA GLN A 64 9.57 5.64 18.64
C GLN A 64 10.44 5.67 17.38
N LEU A 65 9.83 5.81 16.20
CA LEU A 65 10.52 5.99 14.93
C LEU A 65 10.80 7.46 14.62
N GLY A 66 10.43 8.39 15.51
CA GLY A 66 10.77 9.81 15.39
C GLY A 66 9.83 10.63 14.51
N TYR A 67 8.68 10.09 14.10
CA TYR A 67 7.68 10.86 13.37
C TYR A 67 7.08 11.95 14.25
N THR A 68 7.04 13.18 13.74
CA THR A 68 6.45 14.30 14.45
C THR A 68 4.92 14.16 14.54
N PRO A 69 4.25 14.76 15.54
CA PRO A 69 2.78 14.72 15.66
C PRO A 69 2.02 15.25 14.44
N ASP A 70 2.61 16.21 13.72
CA ASP A 70 2.06 16.87 12.53
C ASP A 70 2.48 16.20 11.20
N ALA A 71 3.24 15.09 11.25
CA ALA A 71 3.66 14.39 10.05
C ALA A 71 2.43 13.91 9.25
N ALA A 72 2.40 14.20 7.95
CA ALA A 72 1.27 13.86 7.09
C ALA A 72 0.89 12.38 7.16
N THR A 73 1.87 11.46 7.25
CA THR A 73 1.61 10.01 7.40
C THR A 73 0.77 9.64 8.63
N ARG A 74 0.77 10.48 9.68
CA ARG A 74 -0.05 10.27 10.89
C ARG A 74 -1.49 10.72 10.69
N ASP A 75 -1.78 11.49 9.65
CA ASP A 75 -3.14 11.95 9.42
C ASP A 75 -4.08 10.74 9.17
N SER A 76 -5.27 10.79 9.77
CA SER A 76 -6.32 9.78 9.57
C SER A 76 -6.80 9.68 8.11
N ARG A 77 -6.42 10.63 7.25
CA ARG A 77 -6.56 10.57 5.79
C ARG A 77 -5.71 9.51 5.14
N TYR A 78 -4.58 9.12 5.73
CA TYR A 78 -3.67 8.10 5.19
C TYR A 78 -3.62 6.84 6.07
N SER A 79 -3.86 6.99 7.38
CA SER A 79 -3.69 5.94 8.38
C SER A 79 -4.99 5.49 9.04
N ARG A 80 -5.02 4.23 9.48
CA ARG A 80 -6.22 3.56 10.01
C ARG A 80 -6.15 3.34 11.52
N TYR A 81 -6.68 4.30 12.29
CA TYR A 81 -6.72 4.26 13.75
C TYR A 81 -7.91 3.48 14.28
N LEU A 82 -7.69 2.65 15.31
CA LEU A 82 -8.77 2.02 16.08
C LEU A 82 -9.19 2.93 17.23
N ASP A 83 -8.19 3.51 17.92
CA ASP A 83 -8.37 4.49 18.99
C ASP A 83 -7.15 5.43 19.06
N ALA A 84 -7.07 6.27 20.11
CA ALA A 84 -5.98 7.23 20.31
C ALA A 84 -4.58 6.62 20.49
N ARG A 85 -4.49 5.32 20.79
CA ARG A 85 -3.25 4.61 21.13
C ARG A 85 -2.99 3.40 20.22
N THR A 86 -3.99 2.89 19.52
CA THR A 86 -3.87 1.69 18.66
C THR A 86 -4.32 1.93 17.23
N MET A 87 -3.65 1.29 16.29
CA MET A 87 -3.92 1.39 14.85
C MET A 87 -3.60 0.08 14.13
N LEU A 88 -4.14 -0.07 12.92
CA LEU A 88 -3.60 -1.02 11.97
C LEU A 88 -2.26 -0.48 11.45
N ARG A 89 -1.20 -1.28 11.47
CA ARG A 89 0.14 -0.82 11.07
C ARG A 89 0.14 -0.24 9.67
N SER A 90 0.75 0.93 9.48
CA SER A 90 0.86 1.58 8.17
C SER A 90 2.15 1.18 7.44
N HIS A 91 3.12 0.59 8.15
CA HIS A 91 4.33 0.00 7.60
C HIS A 91 4.89 -1.10 8.52
N THR A 92 5.66 -2.03 7.96
CA THR A 92 6.28 -3.13 8.72
C THR A 92 7.35 -2.66 9.71
N THR A 93 7.96 -1.49 9.49
CA THR A 93 8.94 -0.88 10.41
C THR A 93 8.37 -0.66 11.81
N ALA A 94 7.05 -0.62 11.98
CA ALA A 94 6.38 -0.54 13.28
C ALA A 94 6.76 -1.68 14.25
N ARG A 95 7.30 -2.80 13.74
CA ARG A 95 7.78 -3.90 14.58
C ARG A 95 9.18 -3.67 15.15
N ILE A 96 9.99 -2.82 14.51
CA ILE A 96 11.41 -2.62 14.84
C ILE A 96 11.66 -2.11 16.26
N PRO A 97 10.87 -1.18 16.83
CA PRO A 97 11.06 -0.74 18.22
C PRO A 97 10.99 -1.88 19.24
N HIS A 98 10.19 -2.93 18.99
CA HIS A 98 10.12 -4.12 19.84
C HIS A 98 11.31 -5.07 19.64
N LEU A 99 11.87 -5.13 18.43
CA LEU A 99 12.93 -6.08 18.09
C LEU A 99 14.32 -5.58 18.48
N LEU A 100 14.61 -4.28 18.32
CA LEU A 100 15.95 -3.73 18.59
C LEU A 100 16.45 -4.00 20.02
N PRO A 101 15.65 -3.86 21.10
CA PRO A 101 16.08 -4.14 22.46
C PRO A 101 16.46 -5.60 22.73
N THR A 102 16.11 -6.52 21.82
CA THR A 102 16.41 -7.95 21.95
C THR A 102 17.65 -8.39 21.16
N VAL A 103 18.27 -7.50 20.39
CA VAL A 103 19.43 -7.83 19.55
C VAL A 103 20.66 -8.07 20.44
N GLY A 104 21.19 -9.30 20.50
CA GLY A 104 22.38 -9.62 21.31
C GLY A 104 23.70 -9.62 20.52
N SER A 105 23.63 -9.95 19.24
CA SER A 105 24.72 -10.14 18.28
C SER A 105 24.32 -9.59 16.90
N GLU A 106 25.22 -9.65 15.91
CA GLU A 106 24.86 -9.29 14.54
C GLU A 106 23.74 -10.20 14.00
N VAL A 107 22.73 -9.60 13.39
CA VAL A 107 21.51 -10.28 12.93
C VAL A 107 20.88 -9.53 11.75
N LEU A 108 20.22 -10.26 10.86
CA LEU A 108 19.26 -9.71 9.91
C LEU A 108 17.85 -9.90 10.47
N LEU A 109 17.22 -8.83 10.93
CA LEU A 109 15.80 -8.85 11.27
C LEU A 109 14.99 -8.80 9.97
N SER A 110 13.97 -9.65 9.88
CA SER A 110 13.03 -9.68 8.76
C SER A 110 11.61 -9.54 9.29
N VAL A 111 10.90 -8.54 8.80
CA VAL A 111 9.52 -8.25 9.20
C VAL A 111 8.66 -8.18 7.93
N PRO A 112 8.23 -9.33 7.38
CA PRO A 112 7.24 -9.35 6.31
C PRO A 112 5.84 -9.10 6.88
N GLY A 113 4.95 -8.52 6.08
CA GLY A 113 3.56 -8.44 6.47
C GLY A 113 2.68 -7.50 5.67
N ILE A 114 1.37 -7.71 5.79
CA ILE A 114 0.34 -6.78 5.29
C ILE A 114 0.31 -5.48 6.10
N CYS A 115 0.26 -4.35 5.41
CA CYS A 115 0.11 -3.01 5.96
C CYS A 115 -1.24 -2.43 5.55
N TYR A 116 -1.63 -1.32 6.18
CA TYR A 116 -2.95 -0.73 5.99
C TYR A 116 -2.85 0.77 5.74
N ARG A 117 -3.26 1.19 4.56
CA ARG A 117 -3.24 2.60 4.14
C ARG A 117 -4.57 3.00 3.51
N ARG A 118 -4.85 4.29 3.49
CA ARG A 118 -5.83 4.89 2.58
C ARG A 118 -5.02 5.39 1.39
N ASP A 119 -5.37 4.89 0.21
CA ASP A 119 -4.60 5.08 -1.01
C ASP A 119 -5.56 5.33 -2.18
N SER A 120 -5.05 5.68 -3.35
CA SER A 120 -5.85 5.77 -4.58
C SER A 120 -6.41 4.39 -4.98
N ILE A 121 -7.41 4.39 -5.86
CA ILE A 121 -7.78 3.19 -6.62
C ILE A 121 -7.14 3.33 -7.98
N ASP A 122 -6.10 2.54 -8.23
CA ASP A 122 -5.51 2.35 -9.55
C ASP A 122 -4.86 0.95 -9.63
N ARG A 123 -4.15 0.68 -10.73
CA ARG A 123 -3.54 -0.64 -11.02
C ARG A 123 -2.28 -0.93 -10.21
N GLN A 124 -1.73 0.06 -9.53
CA GLN A 124 -0.46 -0.03 -8.79
C GLN A 124 -0.64 0.10 -7.28
N HIS A 125 -1.75 0.68 -6.83
CA HIS A 125 -2.02 0.96 -5.42
C HIS A 125 -3.06 0.02 -4.82
N SER A 126 -2.85 -0.33 -3.55
CA SER A 126 -3.76 -1.14 -2.76
C SER A 126 -3.89 -0.54 -1.36
N ALA A 127 -5.10 -0.57 -0.81
CA ALA A 127 -5.33 -0.15 0.58
C ALA A 127 -4.64 -1.08 1.60
N THR A 128 -4.18 -2.25 1.14
CA THR A 128 -3.52 -3.25 1.98
C THR A 128 -2.25 -3.79 1.30
N PRO A 129 -1.19 -2.99 1.10
CA PRO A 129 0.03 -3.48 0.48
C PRO A 129 0.77 -4.43 1.44
N HIS A 130 1.63 -5.30 0.92
CA HIS A 130 2.58 -6.08 1.73
C HIS A 130 3.95 -5.44 1.66
N GLN A 131 4.60 -5.40 2.80
CA GLN A 131 5.96 -4.90 2.92
C GLN A 131 6.88 -5.94 3.55
N LEU A 132 8.16 -5.72 3.37
CA LEU A 132 9.23 -6.45 4.04
C LEU A 132 10.25 -5.45 4.58
N ASP A 133 10.34 -5.33 5.89
CA ASP A 133 11.43 -4.62 6.56
C ASP A 133 12.60 -5.56 6.80
N LEU A 134 13.77 -5.23 6.24
CA LEU A 134 15.04 -5.91 6.45
C LEU A 134 16.00 -4.99 7.21
N TRP A 135 16.39 -5.40 8.41
CA TRP A 135 17.30 -4.63 9.24
C TRP A 135 18.52 -5.45 9.61
N ARG A 136 19.67 -5.13 9.01
CA ARG A 136 20.96 -5.69 9.44
C ARG A 136 21.46 -4.86 10.61
N VAL A 137 21.47 -5.42 11.81
CA VAL A 137 21.96 -4.73 13.02
C VAL A 137 23.25 -5.38 13.46
N ARG A 138 24.32 -4.59 13.56
CA ARG A 138 25.67 -5.04 13.95
C ARG A 138 26.06 -4.43 15.28
N ARG A 139 26.55 -5.26 16.21
CA ARG A 139 27.05 -4.82 17.53
C ARG A 139 28.55 -4.60 17.59
N ALA A 140 29.34 -5.39 16.86
CA ALA A 140 30.79 -5.40 16.91
C ALA A 140 31.38 -5.41 15.49
N GLY A 141 32.59 -4.85 15.35
CA GLY A 141 33.25 -4.67 14.05
C GLY A 141 33.08 -3.25 13.49
N PRO A 142 33.53 -3.01 12.25
CA PRO A 142 33.38 -1.71 11.59
C PRO A 142 31.90 -1.31 11.50
N ALA A 143 31.65 -0.02 11.75
CA ALA A 143 30.35 0.60 11.56
C ALA A 143 29.86 0.37 10.12
N LEU A 144 28.57 0.06 9.98
CA LEU A 144 27.93 -0.01 8.67
C LEU A 144 27.86 1.39 8.04
N THR A 145 28.14 1.47 6.75
CA THR A 145 28.34 2.71 5.99
C THR A 145 27.37 2.83 4.82
N GLU A 146 27.33 3.99 4.16
CA GLU A 146 26.56 4.17 2.93
C GLU A 146 26.98 3.21 1.81
N ALA A 147 28.24 2.76 1.78
CA ALA A 147 28.68 1.75 0.83
C ALA A 147 28.04 0.38 1.11
N ASP A 148 27.87 0.01 2.38
CA ASP A 148 27.14 -1.20 2.75
C ASP A 148 25.65 -1.09 2.41
N LEU A 149 25.07 0.12 2.49
CA LEU A 149 23.68 0.40 2.11
C LEU A 149 23.48 0.24 0.60
N GLU A 150 24.36 0.82 -0.22
CA GLU A 150 24.34 0.68 -1.67
C GLU A 150 24.55 -0.78 -2.10
N GLN A 151 25.46 -1.49 -1.42
CA GLN A 151 25.63 -2.93 -1.61
C GLN A 151 24.34 -3.69 -1.28
N MET A 152 23.68 -3.38 -0.16
CA MET A 152 22.42 -4.02 0.23
C MET A 152 21.34 -3.82 -0.85
N ALA A 153 21.19 -2.62 -1.40
CA ALA A 153 20.26 -2.35 -2.50
C ALA A 153 20.57 -3.22 -3.73
N GLY A 154 21.84 -3.31 -4.12
CA GLY A 154 22.27 -4.15 -5.24
C GLY A 154 22.04 -5.65 -5.01
N LEU A 155 22.28 -6.15 -3.80
CA LEU A 155 22.01 -7.55 -3.43
C LEU A 155 20.51 -7.88 -3.49
N VAL A 156 19.67 -6.96 -3.00
CA VAL A 156 18.21 -7.11 -3.03
C VAL A 156 17.70 -7.15 -4.47
N VAL A 157 18.06 -6.16 -5.30
CA VAL A 157 17.66 -6.12 -6.72
C VAL A 157 18.17 -7.35 -7.45
N GLY A 158 19.45 -7.71 -7.28
CA GLY A 158 20.05 -8.87 -7.95
C GLY A 158 19.39 -10.20 -7.60
N ALA A 159 18.90 -10.36 -6.37
CA ALA A 159 18.23 -11.58 -5.93
C ALA A 159 16.83 -11.75 -6.56
N VAL A 160 16.04 -10.67 -6.62
CA VAL A 160 14.61 -10.75 -6.98
C VAL A 160 14.30 -10.27 -8.40
N LEU A 161 15.16 -9.43 -8.98
CA LEU A 161 15.00 -8.80 -10.29
C LEU A 161 16.32 -8.89 -11.08
N PRO A 162 16.85 -10.11 -11.30
CA PRO A 162 18.17 -10.30 -11.91
C PRO A 162 18.26 -9.64 -13.29
N GLY A 163 19.33 -8.89 -13.52
CA GLY A 163 19.62 -8.22 -14.80
C GLY A 163 18.84 -6.93 -15.06
N ARG A 164 17.92 -6.52 -14.19
CA ARG A 164 17.24 -5.22 -14.30
C ARG A 164 18.20 -4.08 -13.92
N ARG A 165 18.15 -2.98 -14.68
CA ARG A 165 18.84 -1.74 -14.30
C ARG A 165 18.13 -1.12 -13.10
N TRP A 166 18.90 -0.53 -12.20
CA TRP A 166 18.37 0.13 -11.00
C TRP A 166 19.25 1.32 -10.62
N TRP A 167 18.68 2.24 -9.83
CA TRP A 167 19.39 3.39 -9.28
C TRP A 167 18.78 3.77 -7.92
N THR A 168 19.43 4.70 -7.22
CA THR A 168 18.89 5.27 -5.98
C THR A 168 18.70 6.77 -6.08
N VAL A 169 17.70 7.28 -5.38
CA VAL A 169 17.43 8.71 -5.21
C VAL A 169 17.46 9.02 -3.71
N PRO A 170 18.14 10.10 -3.26
CA PRO A 170 18.13 10.47 -1.85
C PRO A 170 16.71 10.69 -1.31
N SER A 171 16.42 10.14 -0.13
CA SER A 171 15.13 10.27 0.56
C SER A 171 15.33 10.46 2.07
N GLN A 172 14.33 10.98 2.77
CA GLN A 172 14.45 11.35 4.19
C GLN A 172 13.38 10.68 5.04
N HIS A 173 13.84 9.93 6.05
CA HIS A 173 12.98 9.24 7.01
C HIS A 173 13.44 9.55 8.43
N PRO A 174 12.52 9.76 9.39
CA PRO A 174 12.91 10.18 10.74
C PRO A 174 13.78 9.18 11.50
N TYR A 175 13.74 7.89 11.12
CA TYR A 175 14.45 6.78 11.74
C TYR A 175 15.70 6.32 10.98
N THR A 176 16.08 6.98 9.89
CA THR A 176 17.33 6.69 9.15
C THR A 176 18.17 7.93 8.87
N LEU A 177 19.44 7.72 8.58
CA LEU A 177 20.36 8.69 7.99
C LEU A 177 20.75 8.22 6.59
N ALA A 178 21.15 9.15 5.71
CA ALA A 178 21.51 8.85 4.32
C ALA A 178 20.46 7.98 3.60
N GLY A 179 19.19 8.33 3.80
CA GLY A 179 18.06 7.59 3.24
C GLY A 179 18.06 7.65 1.71
N ARG A 180 17.57 6.58 1.09
CA ARG A 180 17.51 6.41 -0.37
C ARG A 180 16.28 5.61 -0.76
N GLU A 181 15.59 6.07 -1.79
CA GLU A 181 14.62 5.28 -2.55
C GLU A 181 15.36 4.44 -3.59
N ILE A 182 14.86 3.23 -3.85
CA ILE A 182 15.43 2.27 -4.81
C ILE A 182 14.46 2.16 -5.99
N TYR A 183 14.92 2.56 -7.17
CA TYR A 183 14.15 2.50 -8.41
C TYR A 183 14.69 1.40 -9.31
N VAL A 184 13.79 0.69 -9.98
CA VAL A 184 14.10 -0.31 -11.00
C VAL A 184 13.52 0.12 -12.34
N ASP A 185 14.29 -0.05 -13.40
CA ASP A 185 13.89 0.27 -14.77
C ASP A 185 12.74 -0.62 -15.26
N ASP A 186 11.64 0.02 -15.63
CA ASP A 186 10.45 -0.58 -16.23
C ASP A 186 9.81 0.32 -17.31
N GLY A 187 10.56 1.27 -17.88
CA GLY A 187 10.03 2.27 -18.82
C GLY A 187 10.45 3.70 -18.47
N GLU A 188 9.59 4.67 -18.78
CA GLU A 188 9.98 6.10 -18.77
C GLU A 188 10.44 6.63 -17.39
N ASP A 189 9.82 6.22 -16.28
CA ASP A 189 10.10 6.80 -14.95
C ASP A 189 10.72 5.83 -13.93
N GLY A 190 10.86 4.55 -14.31
CA GLY A 190 11.18 3.48 -13.36
C GLY A 190 10.09 3.25 -12.31
N VAL A 191 10.32 2.25 -11.47
CA VAL A 191 9.39 1.81 -10.44
C VAL A 191 10.12 1.74 -9.11
N GLU A 192 9.70 2.55 -8.14
CA GLU A 192 10.24 2.56 -6.78
C GLU A 192 9.85 1.27 -6.06
N ILE A 193 10.81 0.41 -5.70
CA ILE A 193 10.54 -0.89 -5.05
C ILE A 193 10.71 -0.87 -3.54
N GLY A 194 11.21 0.23 -2.98
CA GLY A 194 11.41 0.39 -1.55
C GLY A 194 12.43 1.46 -1.21
N GLU A 195 12.65 1.62 0.08
CA GLU A 195 13.47 2.69 0.66
C GLU A 195 14.45 2.08 1.65
N CYS A 196 15.62 2.69 1.81
CA CYS A 196 16.65 2.21 2.70
C CYS A 196 17.43 3.36 3.35
N GLY A 197 18.14 3.08 4.44
CA GLY A 197 19.00 4.06 5.10
C GLY A 197 19.85 3.44 6.19
N LEU A 198 20.80 4.21 6.73
CA LEU A 198 21.51 3.85 7.95
C LEU A 198 20.58 4.02 9.14
N ALA A 199 20.46 3.00 9.99
CA ALA A 199 19.62 3.07 11.19
C ALA A 199 20.06 4.25 12.08
N HIS A 200 19.11 5.14 12.41
CA HIS A 200 19.44 6.35 13.14
C HIS A 200 19.98 6.02 14.55
N PRO A 201 21.14 6.58 14.97
CA PRO A 201 21.71 6.33 16.29
C PRO A 201 20.78 6.62 17.48
N ARG A 202 19.84 7.56 17.35
CA ARG A 202 18.84 7.86 18.38
C ARG A 202 17.92 6.67 18.65
N LEU A 203 17.47 5.99 17.59
CA LEU A 203 16.63 4.80 17.69
C LEU A 203 17.39 3.66 18.38
N LEU A 204 18.65 3.43 17.98
CA LEU A 204 19.51 2.41 18.58
C LEU A 204 19.81 2.72 20.06
N HIS A 205 20.07 3.98 20.40
CA HIS A 205 20.29 4.41 21.78
C HIS A 205 19.05 4.19 22.65
N ALA A 206 17.87 4.62 22.17
CA ALA A 206 16.60 4.42 22.86
C ALA A 206 16.27 2.93 23.08
N ALA A 207 16.68 2.06 22.16
CA ALA A 207 16.56 0.61 22.30
C ALA A 207 17.61 -0.03 23.23
N GLY A 208 18.46 0.75 23.90
CA GLY A 208 19.54 0.24 24.75
C GLY A 208 20.65 -0.45 23.95
N ARG A 209 20.88 0.01 22.71
CA ARG A 209 21.89 -0.50 21.76
C ARG A 209 22.82 0.60 21.22
N PRO A 210 23.41 1.45 22.09
CA PRO A 210 24.19 2.61 21.65
C PRO A 210 25.48 2.27 20.89
N THR A 211 26.01 1.06 21.05
CA THR A 211 27.22 0.59 20.34
C THR A 211 26.89 -0.09 19.02
N CYS A 212 25.61 -0.29 18.71
CA CYS A 212 25.22 -0.91 17.45
C CYS A 212 25.22 0.10 16.31
N THR A 213 25.37 -0.41 15.10
CA THR A 213 25.05 0.28 13.85
C THR A 213 24.09 -0.61 13.04
N GLY A 214 23.40 -0.05 12.06
CA GLY A 214 22.49 -0.86 11.26
C GLY A 214 22.19 -0.29 9.89
N LEU A 215 21.78 -1.18 8.99
CA LEU A 215 21.10 -0.85 7.75
C LEU A 215 19.61 -1.13 7.95
N ALA A 216 18.76 -0.26 7.43
CA ALA A 216 17.32 -0.39 7.40
C ALA A 216 16.86 -0.38 5.94
N MET A 217 15.91 -1.24 5.58
CA MET A 217 15.29 -1.26 4.26
C MET A 217 13.84 -1.72 4.36
N GLY A 218 12.91 -0.93 3.83
CA GLY A 218 11.51 -1.29 3.68
C GLY A 218 11.17 -1.51 2.21
N LEU A 219 10.76 -2.73 1.85
CA LEU A 219 10.48 -3.13 0.47
C LEU A 219 8.98 -3.29 0.23
N GLY A 220 8.50 -2.86 -0.95
CA GLY A 220 7.15 -3.12 -1.42
C GLY A 220 7.05 -4.48 -2.12
N LEU A 221 6.57 -5.50 -1.41
CA LEU A 221 6.55 -6.89 -1.90
C LEU A 221 5.64 -7.07 -3.11
N ASP A 222 4.44 -6.46 -3.11
CA ASP A 222 3.50 -6.53 -4.23
C ASP A 222 4.15 -6.03 -5.52
N ARG A 223 4.87 -4.90 -5.45
CA ARG A 223 5.54 -4.27 -6.58
C ARG A 223 6.73 -5.06 -7.09
N ILE A 224 7.54 -5.61 -6.17
CA ILE A 224 8.64 -6.52 -6.53
C ILE A 224 8.10 -7.76 -7.25
N LEU A 225 7.03 -8.37 -6.73
CA LEU A 225 6.42 -9.54 -7.37
C LEU A 225 5.84 -9.19 -8.75
N MET A 226 5.18 -8.03 -8.87
CA MET A 226 4.65 -7.55 -10.14
C MET A 226 5.76 -7.37 -11.18
N LEU A 227 6.88 -6.76 -10.83
CA LEU A 227 8.04 -6.60 -11.72
C LEU A 227 8.69 -7.94 -12.08
N ALA A 228 8.82 -8.85 -11.10
CA ALA A 228 9.44 -10.16 -11.31
C ALA A 228 8.62 -11.01 -12.28
N LYS A 229 7.29 -10.98 -12.16
CA LYS A 229 6.37 -11.79 -12.97
C LYS A 229 5.80 -11.04 -14.18
N GLY A 230 6.03 -9.73 -14.34
CA GLY A 230 5.39 -8.92 -15.38
C GLY A 230 3.88 -8.75 -15.21
N VAL A 231 3.39 -8.73 -13.97
CA VAL A 231 1.97 -8.50 -13.65
C VAL A 231 1.68 -7.00 -13.71
N THR A 232 0.68 -6.62 -14.50
CA THR A 232 0.36 -5.21 -14.77
C THR A 232 -0.82 -4.66 -13.96
N ASP A 233 -1.35 -5.44 -13.02
CA ASP A 233 -2.47 -5.05 -12.16
C ASP A 233 -2.36 -5.73 -10.81
N ILE A 234 -2.21 -4.94 -9.74
CA ILE A 234 -2.04 -5.42 -8.38
C ILE A 234 -3.21 -6.28 -7.89
N ARG A 235 -4.42 -6.07 -8.42
CA ARG A 235 -5.62 -6.84 -8.05
C ARG A 235 -5.46 -8.33 -8.42
N LEU A 236 -4.65 -8.65 -9.43
CA LEU A 236 -4.36 -10.03 -9.83
C LEU A 236 -3.64 -10.83 -8.74
N LEU A 237 -2.85 -10.18 -7.89
CA LEU A 237 -2.13 -10.86 -6.79
C LEU A 237 -3.07 -11.49 -5.75
N ARG A 238 -4.32 -11.02 -5.68
CA ARG A 238 -5.36 -11.53 -4.76
C ARG A 238 -6.51 -12.22 -5.48
N SER A 239 -6.38 -12.47 -6.78
CA SER A 239 -7.46 -13.03 -7.57
C SER A 239 -7.79 -14.46 -7.12
N ASN A 240 -9.07 -14.71 -6.87
CA ASN A 240 -9.59 -16.07 -6.64
C ASN A 240 -9.91 -16.82 -7.94
N ASP A 241 -9.71 -16.19 -9.10
CA ASP A 241 -9.85 -16.89 -10.38
C ASP A 241 -8.75 -17.93 -10.50
N GLN A 242 -9.14 -19.20 -10.61
CA GLN A 242 -8.21 -20.33 -10.63
C GLN A 242 -7.11 -20.17 -11.68
N ARG A 243 -7.40 -19.55 -12.84
CA ARG A 243 -6.42 -19.36 -13.92
C ARG A 243 -5.31 -18.36 -13.53
N VAL A 244 -5.61 -17.44 -12.63
CA VAL A 244 -4.65 -16.47 -12.06
C VAL A 244 -3.99 -17.07 -10.82
N ALA A 245 -4.80 -17.60 -9.90
CA ALA A 245 -4.34 -18.08 -8.60
C ALA A 245 -3.22 -19.12 -8.71
N VAL A 246 -3.32 -20.07 -9.65
CA VAL A 246 -2.28 -21.11 -9.84
C VAL A 246 -0.92 -20.53 -10.22
N GLN A 247 -0.89 -19.38 -10.91
CA GLN A 247 0.35 -18.70 -11.31
C GLN A 247 0.98 -17.90 -10.17
N MET A 248 0.26 -17.74 -9.04
CA MET A 248 0.70 -17.01 -7.85
C MET A 248 1.10 -17.94 -6.70
N LEU A 249 1.35 -19.23 -6.95
CA LEU A 249 1.62 -20.20 -5.89
C LEU A 249 3.12 -20.45 -5.68
N LEU A 250 3.78 -21.14 -6.61
CA LEU A 250 5.02 -21.87 -6.31
C LEU A 250 6.24 -21.40 -7.10
N ASP A 251 6.12 -20.37 -7.93
CA ASP A 251 7.23 -19.85 -8.72
C ASP A 251 7.17 -18.32 -8.94
N LEU A 252 8.29 -17.80 -9.46
CA LEU A 252 8.43 -16.42 -9.93
C LEU A 252 8.46 -16.37 -11.47
N GLU A 253 7.90 -17.37 -12.16
CA GLU A 253 7.85 -17.37 -13.62
C GLU A 253 6.96 -16.25 -14.15
N PRO A 254 7.21 -15.75 -15.38
CA PRO A 254 6.41 -14.70 -15.98
C PRO A 254 4.92 -15.06 -16.06
N TYR A 255 4.08 -14.14 -15.58
CA TYR A 255 2.63 -14.24 -15.61
C TYR A 255 2.11 -14.32 -17.04
N GLN A 256 1.23 -15.29 -17.28
CA GLN A 256 0.52 -15.50 -18.54
C GLN A 256 -0.88 -14.87 -18.45
N PRO A 257 -1.17 -13.81 -19.23
CA PRO A 257 -2.47 -13.16 -19.23
C PRO A 257 -3.60 -14.10 -19.66
N ILE A 258 -4.67 -14.15 -18.87
CA ILE A 258 -5.76 -15.11 -19.06
C ILE A 258 -6.84 -14.65 -20.06
N SER A 259 -7.01 -13.35 -20.31
CA SER A 259 -7.90 -12.75 -21.33
C SER A 259 -7.76 -11.22 -21.37
N ALA A 260 -7.97 -10.61 -22.53
CA ALA A 260 -8.14 -9.16 -22.65
C ALA A 260 -9.57 -8.77 -22.22
N THR A 261 -9.68 -7.96 -21.17
CA THR A 261 -10.98 -7.46 -20.69
C THR A 261 -11.14 -5.99 -21.07
N PRO A 262 -12.14 -5.61 -21.89
CA PRO A 262 -12.34 -4.21 -22.25
C PRO A 262 -12.73 -3.41 -21.01
N ALA A 263 -12.17 -2.19 -20.89
CA ALA A 263 -12.63 -1.26 -19.86
C ALA A 263 -13.92 -0.57 -20.33
N THR A 264 -14.77 -0.22 -19.38
CA THR A 264 -15.89 0.70 -19.58
C THR A 264 -15.78 1.86 -18.61
N VAL A 265 -16.20 3.05 -19.03
CA VAL A 265 -16.04 4.28 -18.24
C VAL A 265 -17.40 4.76 -17.75
N ARG A 266 -17.47 5.25 -16.51
CA ARG A 266 -18.66 5.86 -15.93
C ARG A 266 -18.27 7.17 -15.25
N ASP A 267 -18.80 8.27 -15.75
CA ASP A 267 -18.61 9.58 -15.15
C ASP A 267 -19.80 9.91 -14.24
N LEU A 268 -19.50 10.52 -13.09
CA LEU A 268 -20.41 10.84 -12.01
C LEU A 268 -20.23 12.31 -11.64
N SER A 269 -21.31 13.08 -11.56
CA SER A 269 -21.31 14.42 -10.96
C SER A 269 -21.85 14.29 -9.54
N ILE A 270 -21.01 14.42 -8.52
CA ILE A 270 -21.39 14.23 -7.12
C ILE A 270 -21.13 15.46 -6.28
N ALA A 271 -22.03 15.74 -5.34
CA ALA A 271 -21.83 16.75 -4.32
C ALA A 271 -21.14 16.10 -3.12
N MET A 272 -20.01 16.63 -2.68
CA MET A 272 -19.29 16.14 -1.52
C MET A 272 -18.70 17.31 -0.73
N ALA A 273 -18.41 17.10 0.55
CA ALA A 273 -17.67 18.09 1.35
C ALA A 273 -16.36 18.53 0.67
N SER A 274 -16.06 19.83 0.73
CA SER A 274 -14.93 20.43 0.00
C SER A 274 -13.56 19.93 0.45
N ASP A 275 -13.45 19.30 1.62
CA ASP A 275 -12.22 18.74 2.18
C ASP A 275 -11.92 17.29 1.73
N MET A 276 -12.80 16.66 0.95
CA MET A 276 -12.62 15.30 0.44
C MET A 276 -11.55 15.26 -0.67
N ASP A 277 -10.45 14.53 -0.46
CA ASP A 277 -9.42 14.26 -1.48
C ASP A 277 -9.65 12.90 -2.20
N LEU A 278 -8.79 12.57 -3.16
CA LEU A 278 -8.95 11.39 -4.00
C LEU A 278 -8.79 10.09 -3.19
N GLU A 279 -7.91 10.09 -2.20
CA GLU A 279 -7.62 8.96 -1.31
C GLU A 279 -8.82 8.65 -0.41
N LEU A 280 -9.43 9.68 0.18
CA LEU A 280 -10.67 9.53 0.95
C LEU A 280 -11.84 9.08 0.08
N ILE A 281 -11.99 9.64 -1.13
CA ILE A 281 -13.03 9.23 -2.08
C ILE A 281 -12.81 7.77 -2.51
N GLY A 282 -11.57 7.38 -2.81
CA GLY A 282 -11.22 6.01 -3.18
C GLY A 282 -11.51 5.00 -2.06
N ASP A 283 -11.21 5.36 -0.81
CA ASP A 283 -11.58 4.51 0.34
C ASP A 283 -13.11 4.38 0.50
N GLN A 284 -13.86 5.47 0.32
CA GLN A 284 -15.33 5.42 0.34
C GLN A 284 -15.87 4.55 -0.81
N VAL A 285 -15.36 4.69 -2.03
CA VAL A 285 -15.73 3.84 -3.17
C VAL A 285 -15.53 2.36 -2.83
N ARG A 286 -14.38 1.98 -2.26
CA ARG A 286 -14.12 0.60 -1.83
C ARG A 286 -15.12 0.13 -0.77
N SER A 287 -15.38 0.95 0.24
CA SER A 287 -16.30 0.62 1.33
C SER A 287 -17.74 0.43 0.83
N ILE A 288 -18.23 1.36 -0.01
CA ILE A 288 -19.58 1.35 -0.60
C ILE A 288 -19.79 0.14 -1.51
N LEU A 289 -18.81 -0.14 -2.39
CA LEU A 289 -18.95 -1.20 -3.38
C LEU A 289 -18.66 -2.61 -2.84
N GLY A 290 -17.92 -2.71 -1.73
CA GLY A 290 -17.51 -4.00 -1.15
C GLY A 290 -16.84 -4.88 -2.19
N ARG A 291 -17.38 -6.09 -2.42
CA ARG A 291 -16.84 -7.04 -3.42
C ARG A 291 -16.88 -6.51 -4.86
N SER A 292 -17.79 -5.59 -5.18
CA SER A 292 -17.87 -5.01 -6.51
C SER A 292 -16.72 -4.02 -6.78
N ALA A 293 -15.96 -3.62 -5.76
CA ALA A 293 -14.78 -2.77 -5.92
C ALA A 293 -13.68 -3.43 -6.77
N ASP A 294 -13.63 -4.77 -6.84
CA ASP A 294 -12.67 -5.51 -7.68
C ASP A 294 -12.83 -5.18 -9.17
N ALA A 295 -14.01 -4.71 -9.59
CA ALA A 295 -14.28 -4.27 -10.95
C ALA A 295 -13.82 -2.82 -11.23
N VAL A 296 -13.50 -2.04 -10.20
CA VAL A 296 -13.00 -0.66 -10.35
C VAL A 296 -11.50 -0.70 -10.54
N GLU A 297 -11.05 -0.36 -11.75
CA GLU A 297 -9.64 -0.30 -12.11
C GLU A 297 -9.00 1.02 -11.69
N ASP A 298 -9.71 2.13 -11.82
CA ASP A 298 -9.17 3.46 -11.63
C ASP A 298 -10.29 4.43 -11.22
N VAL A 299 -9.98 5.37 -10.32
CA VAL A 299 -10.86 6.47 -9.94
C VAL A 299 -10.14 7.79 -10.14
N LYS A 300 -10.73 8.70 -10.92
CA LYS A 300 -10.14 10.03 -11.21
C LYS A 300 -11.09 11.16 -10.92
N ILE A 301 -10.58 12.23 -10.35
CA ILE A 301 -11.27 13.52 -10.34
C ILE A 301 -10.92 14.22 -11.66
N LEU A 302 -11.90 14.37 -12.55
CA LEU A 302 -11.72 15.11 -13.80
C LEU A 302 -11.81 16.62 -13.58
N GLN A 303 -12.71 17.02 -12.70
CA GLN A 303 -12.97 18.42 -12.39
C GLN A 303 -13.54 18.56 -10.99
N ARG A 304 -13.17 19.66 -10.33
CA ARG A 304 -13.76 20.12 -9.06
C ARG A 304 -14.28 21.53 -9.25
N THR A 305 -15.48 21.81 -8.75
CA THR A 305 -16.07 23.16 -8.81
C THR A 305 -16.77 23.45 -7.50
N SER A 306 -16.37 24.54 -6.83
CA SER A 306 -16.95 24.92 -5.55
C SER A 306 -18.40 25.32 -5.68
N TYR A 307 -19.17 25.18 -4.60
CA TYR A 307 -20.56 25.64 -4.51
C TYR A 307 -20.74 27.06 -5.08
N ASP A 308 -19.90 28.00 -4.65
CA ASP A 308 -20.00 29.42 -5.03
C ASP A 308 -19.70 29.69 -6.51
N ALA A 309 -18.97 28.79 -7.17
CA ALA A 309 -18.64 28.88 -8.58
C ALA A 309 -19.66 28.17 -9.49
N LEU A 310 -20.65 27.47 -8.94
CA LEU A 310 -21.64 26.72 -9.70
C LEU A 310 -22.86 27.58 -10.06
N PRO A 311 -23.44 27.40 -11.26
CA PRO A 311 -24.72 28.00 -11.60
C PRO A 311 -25.83 27.54 -10.64
N ALA A 312 -26.74 28.44 -10.27
CA ALA A 312 -27.85 28.15 -9.35
C ALA A 312 -28.71 26.94 -9.80
N ALA A 313 -28.88 26.74 -11.11
CA ALA A 313 -29.58 25.59 -11.65
C ALA A 313 -28.87 24.25 -11.37
N ALA A 314 -27.53 24.23 -11.38
CA ALA A 314 -26.74 23.04 -11.07
C ALA A 314 -26.80 22.71 -9.58
N ILE A 315 -26.70 23.74 -8.73
CA ILE A 315 -26.87 23.62 -7.28
C ILE A 315 -28.24 23.00 -6.95
N ALA A 316 -29.31 23.53 -7.54
CA ALA A 316 -30.66 23.04 -7.33
C ALA A 316 -30.86 21.60 -7.83
N ARG A 317 -30.37 21.28 -9.04
CA ARG A 317 -30.46 19.93 -9.61
C ARG A 317 -29.75 18.88 -8.76
N MET A 318 -28.61 19.23 -8.19
CA MET A 318 -27.80 18.33 -7.35
C MET A 318 -28.17 18.41 -5.87
N GLY A 319 -29.06 19.32 -5.47
CA GLY A 319 -29.42 19.51 -4.07
C GLY A 319 -28.22 19.86 -3.19
N MET A 320 -27.31 20.71 -3.68
CA MET A 320 -26.08 21.04 -2.97
C MET A 320 -26.30 22.03 -1.83
N HIS A 321 -25.37 22.02 -0.86
CA HIS A 321 -25.29 22.96 0.25
C HIS A 321 -23.95 23.71 0.26
N PRO A 322 -23.87 24.92 0.85
CA PRO A 322 -22.60 25.60 1.08
C PRO A 322 -21.62 24.72 1.85
N GLY A 323 -20.34 24.75 1.47
CA GLY A 323 -19.30 23.84 2.00
C GLY A 323 -19.19 22.50 1.26
N GLN A 324 -19.93 22.34 0.16
CA GLN A 324 -19.76 21.22 -0.77
C GLN A 324 -19.15 21.69 -2.10
N ASP A 325 -18.45 20.78 -2.76
CA ASP A 325 -18.01 20.93 -4.13
C ASP A 325 -18.75 19.94 -5.03
N ASN A 326 -18.96 20.31 -6.29
CA ASN A 326 -19.27 19.36 -7.34
C ASN A 326 -17.97 18.72 -7.80
N ILE A 327 -17.87 17.40 -7.66
CA ILE A 327 -16.77 16.59 -8.11
C ILE A 327 -17.24 15.79 -9.32
N LEU A 328 -16.64 16.05 -10.48
CA LEU A 328 -16.79 15.22 -11.66
C LEU A 328 -15.81 14.05 -11.55
N LEU A 329 -16.33 12.91 -11.09
CA LEU A 329 -15.58 11.69 -10.83
C LEU A 329 -15.71 10.72 -12.01
N ARG A 330 -14.59 10.14 -12.44
CA ARG A 330 -14.54 9.07 -13.45
C ARG A 330 -14.21 7.75 -12.78
N LEU A 331 -15.06 6.76 -12.97
CA LEU A 331 -14.81 5.35 -12.65
C LEU A 331 -14.41 4.62 -13.92
N VAL A 332 -13.18 4.09 -13.98
CA VAL A 332 -12.77 3.13 -15.00
C VAL A 332 -13.06 1.74 -14.48
N LEU A 333 -13.95 1.03 -15.15
CA LEU A 333 -14.41 -0.29 -14.76
C LEU A 333 -13.78 -1.34 -15.67
N ARG A 334 -12.94 -2.19 -15.11
CA ARG A 334 -12.37 -3.37 -15.75
C ARG A 334 -12.14 -4.42 -14.67
N HIS A 335 -12.90 -5.50 -14.72
CA HIS A 335 -12.65 -6.64 -13.83
C HIS A 335 -11.42 -7.41 -14.34
N PRO A 336 -10.48 -7.81 -13.47
CA PRO A 336 -9.19 -8.35 -13.87
C PRO A 336 -9.26 -9.68 -14.65
N THR A 337 -10.37 -10.43 -14.51
CA THR A 337 -10.47 -11.81 -15.03
C THR A 337 -11.68 -12.10 -15.91
N ARG A 338 -12.58 -11.14 -16.11
CA ARG A 338 -13.80 -11.30 -16.93
C ARG A 338 -14.28 -9.98 -17.51
N THR A 339 -15.07 -10.07 -18.58
CA THR A 339 -15.76 -8.90 -19.15
C THR A 339 -16.94 -8.48 -18.25
N LEU A 340 -17.13 -7.18 -18.08
CA LEU A 340 -18.30 -6.60 -17.42
C LEU A 340 -19.39 -6.34 -18.45
N THR A 341 -20.63 -6.68 -18.12
CA THR A 341 -21.80 -6.27 -18.90
C THR A 341 -22.10 -4.78 -18.65
N ALA A 342 -22.82 -4.15 -19.59
CA ALA A 342 -23.26 -2.76 -19.42
C ALA A 342 -24.13 -2.58 -18.17
N SER A 343 -24.99 -3.57 -17.87
CA SER A 343 -25.87 -3.56 -16.68
C SER A 343 -25.06 -3.62 -15.39
N GLU A 344 -24.04 -4.47 -15.30
CA GLU A 344 -23.15 -4.50 -14.13
C GLU A 344 -22.40 -3.18 -13.95
N GLY A 345 -21.88 -2.61 -15.05
CA GLY A 345 -21.20 -1.31 -15.01
C GLY A 345 -22.11 -0.18 -14.52
N ASN A 346 -23.39 -0.20 -14.92
CA ASN A 346 -24.39 0.77 -14.45
C ASN A 346 -24.73 0.56 -12.97
N ALA A 347 -24.89 -0.70 -12.53
CA ALA A 347 -25.16 -0.99 -11.13
C ALA A 347 -24.01 -0.53 -10.21
N ILE A 348 -22.75 -0.73 -10.63
CA ILE A 348 -21.57 -0.22 -9.91
C ILE A 348 -21.60 1.31 -9.83
N ARG A 349 -21.83 1.97 -10.97
CA ARG A 349 -21.96 3.44 -11.05
C ARG A 349 -23.03 3.95 -10.09
N ASP A 350 -24.22 3.36 -10.14
CA ASP A 350 -25.39 3.82 -9.36
C ASP A 350 -25.19 3.58 -7.86
N THR A 351 -24.58 2.46 -7.49
CA THR A 351 -24.21 2.17 -6.08
C THR A 351 -23.18 3.18 -5.57
N ALA A 352 -22.13 3.45 -6.35
CA ALA A 352 -21.11 4.44 -6.00
C ALA A 352 -21.72 5.85 -5.88
N TYR A 353 -22.58 6.24 -6.83
CA TYR A 353 -23.27 7.52 -6.80
C TYR A 353 -24.12 7.67 -5.52
N LEU A 354 -24.95 6.66 -5.22
CA LEU A 354 -25.84 6.70 -4.05
C LEU A 354 -25.07 6.80 -2.72
N GLY A 355 -23.91 6.14 -2.62
CA GLY A 355 -23.10 6.17 -1.40
C GLY A 355 -22.20 7.41 -1.27
N LEU A 356 -21.79 8.02 -2.38
CA LEU A 356 -20.89 9.18 -2.36
C LEU A 356 -21.61 10.53 -2.38
N HIS A 357 -22.75 10.62 -3.07
CA HIS A 357 -23.45 11.88 -3.27
C HIS A 357 -24.10 12.35 -1.95
N GLN A 358 -23.68 13.51 -1.46
CA GLN A 358 -24.14 14.13 -0.22
C GLN A 358 -25.17 15.26 -0.43
N GLY A 359 -25.60 15.49 -1.68
CA GLY A 359 -26.69 16.39 -1.98
C GLY A 359 -28.05 15.71 -1.81
N VAL A 360 -29.12 16.51 -1.77
CA VAL A 360 -30.49 16.01 -1.48
C VAL A 360 -31.26 15.51 -2.70
N ALA A 361 -30.69 15.63 -3.92
CA ALA A 361 -31.33 15.20 -5.17
C ALA A 361 -30.52 14.09 -5.85
N GLN A 362 -31.18 13.13 -6.52
CA GLN A 362 -30.54 11.92 -7.05
C GLN A 362 -30.61 11.82 -8.58
N GLU A 363 -29.51 11.33 -9.19
CA GLU A 363 -29.40 11.05 -10.63
C GLU A 363 -29.03 9.59 -10.92
N TRP A 364 -29.82 8.90 -11.74
CA TRP A 364 -29.69 7.47 -12.05
C TRP A 364 -29.22 7.22 -13.48
N ALA A 365 -28.35 6.21 -13.70
CA ALA A 365 -27.93 5.81 -15.04
C ALA A 365 -29.01 5.02 -15.80
N GLY A 366 -29.87 4.30 -15.08
CA GLY A 366 -31.06 3.65 -15.63
C GLY A 366 -32.33 4.44 -15.30
N ARG A 367 -33.00 5.01 -16.32
CA ARG A 367 -34.43 5.29 -16.17
C ARG A 367 -35.15 3.94 -16.17
N VAL A 368 -35.62 3.47 -15.02
CA VAL A 368 -36.79 2.59 -15.03
C VAL A 368 -37.95 3.49 -15.44
N THR A 369 -38.24 3.56 -16.73
CA THR A 369 -39.56 3.96 -17.18
C THR A 369 -40.52 2.98 -16.55
N THR A 370 -41.30 3.46 -15.58
CA THR A 370 -42.48 2.77 -15.10
C THR A 370 -43.52 2.69 -16.20
#